data_AF-F3GPF2-F1
#
_entry.id   AF-F3GPF2-F1
#
_cell.length_a   1.000
_cell.length_b   1.000
_cell.length_c   1.000
_cell.angle_alpha   90.00
_cell.angle_beta   90.00
_cell.angle_gamma   90.00
#
_symmetry.space_group_name_H-M   'P 1'
#
loop_
_entity.id
_entity.type
_entity.pdbx_description
1 polymer ?
#
loop_
_entity_poly.entity_id
_entity_poly.type
_entity_poly.pdbx_seq_one_letter_code
_entity_poly.pdbx_strand_id
1 'polypeptide(L)' 'QVIRYAGFDAAIAEANATRYGLAAGLLSDSAARYQQFWLHSRAGIVNWNKPLTGAASSAPFGGVGALG' A
#
# COMPACT_ATOMS: atom_id res chain seq x y z
N GLN A 1 -1.86 12.77 9.58
CA GLN A 1 -2.92 12.10 10.38
C GLN A 1 -2.41 10.72 10.77
N VAL A 2 -2.74 10.23 11.97
CA VAL A 2 -2.39 8.87 12.42
C VAL A 2 -3.70 8.13 12.69
N ILE A 3 -3.84 6.93 12.12
CA ILE A 3 -5.02 6.09 12.28
C ILE A 3 -4.57 4.80 12.97
N ARG A 4 -5.25 4.45 14.06
CA ARG A 4 -4.97 3.23 14.85
C ARG A 4 -6.00 2.16 14.48
N TYR A 5 -5.55 0.93 14.34
CA TYR A 5 -6.38 -0.22 14.02
C TYR A 5 -6.15 -1.34 15.04
N ALA A 6 -7.14 -2.21 15.22
CA ALA A 6 -7.07 -3.32 16.16
C ALA A 6 -6.33 -4.56 15.61
N GLY A 7 -6.27 -4.71 14.28
CA GLY A 7 -5.66 -5.85 13.63
C GLY A 7 -5.23 -5.56 12.19
N PHE A 8 -4.48 -6.47 11.59
CA PHE A 8 -3.87 -6.24 10.28
C PHE A 8 -4.89 -6.16 9.15
N ASP A 9 -5.96 -6.96 9.20
CA ASP A 9 -7.03 -6.90 8.22
C ASP A 9 -7.75 -5.54 8.25
N ALA A 10 -7.95 -4.99 9.46
CA ALA A 10 -8.48 -3.64 9.63
C ALA A 10 -7.52 -2.57 9.08
N ALA A 11 -6.20 -2.78 9.20
CA ALA A 11 -5.20 -1.89 8.59
C ALA A 11 -5.28 -1.88 7.06
N ILE A 12 -5.48 -3.05 6.44
CA ILE A 12 -5.62 -3.18 4.99
C ILE A 12 -6.93 -2.51 4.52
N ALA A 13 -8.03 -2.74 5.25
CA ALA A 13 -9.31 -2.10 4.96
C ALA A 13 -9.19 -0.57 5.00
N GLU A 14 -8.54 -0.04 6.04
CA GLU A 14 -8.30 1.40 6.19
C GLU A 14 -7.36 1.94 5.09
N ALA A 15 -6.31 1.20 4.73
CA ALA A 15 -5.40 1.57 3.64
C ALA A 15 -6.10 1.66 2.28
N ASN A 16 -7.17 0.86 2.08
CA ASN A 16 -8.00 0.87 0.89
C ASN A 16 -9.22 1.80 1.00
N ALA A 17 -9.49 2.42 2.15
CA ALA A 17 -10.61 3.32 2.41
C ALA A 17 -10.40 4.71 1.77
N THR A 18 -9.91 4.72 0.53
CA THR A 18 -9.60 5.91 -0.23
C THR A 18 -9.95 5.68 -1.69
N ARG A 19 -10.39 6.75 -2.36
CA ARG A 19 -10.63 6.75 -3.81
C ARG A 19 -9.35 6.85 -4.64
N TYR A 20 -8.21 7.07 -3.98
CA TYR A 20 -6.90 7.23 -4.60
C TYR A 20 -6.08 5.93 -4.47
N GLY A 21 -5.23 5.63 -5.44
CA GLY A 21 -4.45 4.39 -5.47
C GLY A 21 -3.03 4.56 -5.99
N LEU A 22 -2.35 5.67 -5.67
CA LEU A 22 -1.02 5.96 -6.22
C LEU A 22 0.06 5.06 -5.62
N ALA A 23 0.26 5.15 -4.31
CA ALA A 23 1.29 4.40 -3.60
C ALA A 23 0.82 4.02 -2.20
N ALA A 24 1.21 2.83 -1.77
CA ALA A 24 1.03 2.33 -0.42
C ALA A 24 2.32 1.63 0.04
N GLY A 25 2.43 1.34 1.34
CA GLY A 25 3.60 0.67 1.84
C GLY A 25 3.42 0.11 3.23
N LEU A 26 4.15 -0.95 3.49
CA LEU A 26 4.16 -1.66 4.77
C LEU A 26 5.57 -1.58 5.37
N LEU A 27 5.64 -1.15 6.63
CA LEU A 27 6.82 -1.29 7.47
C LEU A 27 6.57 -2.46 8.42
N SER A 28 7.28 -3.57 8.23
CA SER A 28 7.08 -4.82 8.98
C SER A 28 8.26 -5.76 8.74
N ASP A 29 8.67 -6.53 9.75
CA ASP A 29 9.70 -7.56 9.57
C ASP A 29 9.12 -8.87 8.97
N SER A 30 7.80 -9.01 8.96
CA SER A 30 7.11 -10.19 8.44
C SER A 30 6.86 -10.09 6.93
N ALA A 31 7.51 -10.97 6.18
CA ALA A 31 7.27 -11.16 4.74
C ALA A 31 5.83 -11.62 4.45
N ALA A 32 5.24 -12.45 5.32
CA ALA A 32 3.87 -12.92 5.17
C ALA A 32 2.85 -11.76 5.24
N ARG A 33 3.07 -10.81 6.16
CA ARG A 33 2.25 -9.58 6.23
C ARG A 33 2.42 -8.73 4.98
N TYR A 34 3.64 -8.63 4.45
CA TYR A 34 3.87 -7.93 3.19
C TYR A 34 3.15 -8.58 2.02
N GLN A 35 3.21 -9.90 1.87
CA GLN A 35 2.49 -10.61 0.82
C GLN A 35 0.98 -10.40 0.92
N GLN A 36 0.43 -10.49 2.13
CA GLN A 36 -0.99 -10.21 2.37
C GLN A 36 -1.35 -8.77 2.00
N PHE A 37 -0.53 -7.79 2.41
CA PHE A 37 -0.75 -6.38 2.06
C PHE A 37 -0.67 -6.14 0.55
N TRP A 38 0.32 -6.73 -0.12
CA TRP A 38 0.50 -6.60 -1.56
C TRP A 38 -0.67 -7.19 -2.35
N LEU A 39 -1.19 -8.36 -1.95
CA LEU A 39 -2.33 -9.01 -2.59
C LEU A 39 -3.65 -8.24 -2.41
N HIS A 40 -3.82 -7.52 -1.30
CA HIS A 40 -5.08 -6.84 -0.98
C HIS A 40 -5.04 -5.32 -1.19
N SER A 41 -3.86 -4.72 -1.40
CA SER A 41 -3.71 -3.30 -1.64
C SER A 41 -4.22 -2.90 -3.03
N ARG A 42 -4.95 -1.78 -3.11
CA ARG A 42 -5.45 -1.19 -4.36
C ARG A 42 -4.53 -0.10 -4.92
N ALA A 43 -3.29 -0.01 -4.45
CA ALA A 43 -2.31 0.97 -4.93
C ALA A 43 -1.45 0.44 -6.10
N GLY A 44 -1.09 1.31 -7.04
CA GLY A 44 -0.21 0.97 -8.17
C GLY A 44 1.22 0.65 -7.76
N ILE A 45 1.71 1.27 -6.68
CA ILE A 45 3.03 0.98 -6.09
C ILE A 45 2.82 0.55 -4.65
N VAL A 46 3.43 -0.59 -4.27
CA VAL A 46 3.39 -1.10 -2.90
C VAL A 46 4.81 -1.37 -2.44
N ASN A 47 5.28 -0.60 -1.45
CA ASN A 47 6.65 -0.67 -0.92
C ASN A 47 6.73 -1.50 0.37
N TRP A 48 7.79 -2.29 0.53
CA TRP A 48 8.13 -2.97 1.80
C TRP A 48 9.39 -2.35 2.40
N ASN A 49 9.32 -1.90 3.66
CA ASN A 49 10.48 -1.38 4.40
C ASN A 49 11.29 -0.31 3.65
N LYS A 50 10.61 0.47 2.79
CA LYS A 50 11.18 1.58 2.02
C LYS A 50 10.30 2.83 2.17
N PRO A 51 10.90 4.04 2.16
CA PRO A 51 10.14 5.28 2.17
C PRO A 51 9.15 5.36 0.99
N LEU A 52 7.93 5.85 1.26
CA LEU A 52 6.91 6.08 0.22
C LEU A 52 7.29 7.17 -0.78
N THR A 53 8.25 8.04 -0.43
CA THR A 53 8.86 9.02 -1.34
C THR A 53 9.78 8.38 -2.38
N GLY A 54 10.13 7.10 -2.22
CA GLY A 54 10.84 6.29 -3.21
C GLY A 54 9.87 5.79 -4.27
N ALA A 55 9.24 6.69 -5.02
CA ALA A 55 8.67 6.31 -6.30
C ALA A 55 9.85 6.03 -7.23
N ALA A 56 10.15 4.75 -7.43
CA ALA A 56 11.10 4.36 -8.45
C ALA A 56 10.53 4.85 -9.79
N SER A 57 11.18 5.83 -10.40
CA SER A 57 10.89 6.35 -11.74
C SER A 57 11.02 5.29 -12.86
N SER A 58 11.28 4.04 -12.48
CA SER A 58 11.41 2.85 -13.35
C SER A 58 10.29 1.81 -13.17
N ALA A 59 9.38 1.97 -12.20
CA ALA A 59 8.22 1.09 -12.07
C ALA A 59 7.04 1.67 -12.88
N PRO A 60 6.24 0.85 -13.60
CA PRO A 60 5.11 1.35 -14.37
C PRO A 60 4.17 2.14 -13.46
N PHE A 61 4.08 3.45 -13.69
CA PHE A 61 3.14 4.36 -13.04
C PHE A 61 1.74 4.11 -13.64
N GLY A 62 1.07 3.07 -13.17
CA GLY A 62 -0.28 2.70 -13.60
C GLY A 62 -1.08 2.18 -12.42
N GLY A 63 -1.74 3.09 -11.70
CA GLY A 63 -2.63 2.72 -10.60
C GLY A 63 -3.84 1.95 -11.13
N VAL A 64 -4.15 0.81 -10.51
CA VAL A 64 -5.40 0.07 -10.76
C VAL A 64 -6.54 0.83 -10.06
N GLY A 65 -7.09 1.83 -10.73
CA GLY A 65 -8.27 2.57 -10.26
C GLY A 65 -8.25 4.06 -10.63
N ALA A 66 -9.10 4.43 -11.60
CA ALA A 66 -9.51 5.79 -11.94
C ALA A 66 -8.42 6.86 -12.12
N LEU A 67 -7.26 6.46 -12.64
CA LEU A 67 -6.32 7.37 -13.29
C LEU A 67 -6.03 6.81 -14.68
N GLY A 68 -6.99 7.05 -15.57
CA GLY A 68 -7.09 6.55 -16.94
C GLY A 68 -8.51 6.78 -17.44
#